data_AF-A0A830D7V6-F1
#
_entry.id   AF-A0A830D7V6-F1
#
_cell.length_a   1.000
_cell.length_b   1.000
_cell.length_c   1.000
_cell.angle_alpha   90.00
_cell.angle_beta   90.00
_cell.angle_gamma   90.00
#
_symmetry.space_group_name_H-M   'P 1'
#
loop_
_entity.id
_entity.type
_entity.pdbx_description
1 polymer ?
#
loop_
_entity_poly.entity_id
_entity_poly.type
_entity_poly.pdbx_seq_one_letter_code
_entity_poly.pdbx_strand_id
1 'polypeptide(L)'
;MGTLLLRLHFHDRFVNGCDASVLLDDTANFTGEKTAGPNKNSLRGFNVINAIKAPVKSPCRVVVSSAAILVVAARDGVIVLGGQRWTVPWEEGTQPPASLTAANNRIPAPTLNLGGLINSFSSKGFATNGLVSLSGT
;
A
#
# COMPACT_ATOMS: atom_id res chain seq x y z
N MET A 1 -7.19 12.94 -5.14
CA MET A 1 -6.11 12.43 -4.27
C MET A 1 -6.48 11.12 -3.58
N GLY A 2 -7.73 10.92 -3.11
CA GLY A 2 -8.13 9.71 -2.38
C GLY A 2 -7.83 8.38 -3.09
N THR A 3 -8.12 8.27 -4.39
CA THR A 3 -7.85 7.05 -5.19
C THR A 3 -6.36 6.68 -5.25
N LEU A 4 -5.46 7.67 -5.24
CA LEU A 4 -4.01 7.45 -5.30
C LEU A 4 -3.49 6.82 -4.01
N LEU A 5 -4.02 7.25 -2.86
CA LEU A 5 -3.63 6.74 -1.53
C LEU A 5 -4.17 5.33 -1.31
N LEU A 6 -5.37 5.05 -1.82
CA LEU A 6 -5.93 3.70 -1.82
C LEU A 6 -5.07 2.73 -2.64
N ARG A 7 -4.65 3.13 -3.84
CA ARG A 7 -3.74 2.34 -4.66
C ARG A 7 -2.36 2.18 -3.99
N LEU A 8 -1.81 3.23 -3.41
CA LEU A 8 -0.53 3.15 -2.69
C LEU A 8 -0.61 2.14 -1.53
N HIS A 9 -1.71 2.15 -0.77
CA HIS A 9 -1.96 1.16 0.28
C HIS A 9 -2.15 -0.26 -0.28
N PHE A 10 -2.87 -0.43 -1.39
CA PHE A 10 -2.98 -1.74 -2.05
C PHE A 10 -1.60 -2.32 -2.42
N HIS A 11 -0.74 -1.50 -3.02
CA HIS A 11 0.60 -1.93 -3.42
C HIS A 11 1.49 -2.30 -2.22
N ASP A 12 1.40 -1.56 -1.10
CA ASP A 12 2.05 -1.92 0.16
C ASP A 12 1.57 -3.31 0.62
N ARG A 13 0.25 -3.49 0.79
CA ARG A 13 -0.34 -4.77 1.26
C ARG A 13 0.00 -5.96 0.40
N PHE A 14 0.13 -5.77 -0.91
CA PHE A 14 0.41 -6.85 -1.85
C PHE A 14 1.88 -7.30 -1.82
N VAL A 15 2.78 -6.53 -1.21
CA VAL A 15 4.20 -6.84 -1.13
C VAL A 15 4.62 -6.98 0.33
N ASN A 16 4.86 -8.21 0.76
CA ASN A 16 5.33 -8.56 2.12
C ASN A 16 4.44 -8.14 3.31
N GLY A 17 3.41 -7.29 3.15
CA GLY A 17 2.41 -7.02 4.19
C GLY A 17 2.10 -5.54 4.41
N CYS A 18 1.59 -5.18 5.60
CA CYS A 18 1.38 -3.77 6.04
C CYS A 18 2.65 -3.22 6.68
N ASP A 19 3.74 -3.01 5.94
CA ASP A 19 5.02 -2.60 6.54
C ASP A 19 5.53 -1.23 6.09
N ALA A 20 4.79 -0.58 5.18
CA ALA A 20 5.20 0.67 4.54
C ALA A 20 6.52 0.58 3.78
N SER A 21 6.93 -0.63 3.38
CA SER A 21 8.14 -0.87 2.61
C SER A 21 8.12 -0.18 1.24
N VAL A 22 6.94 -0.01 0.64
CA VAL A 22 6.74 0.75 -0.61
C VAL A 22 7.17 2.23 -0.51
N LEU A 23 7.27 2.77 0.70
CA LEU A 23 7.67 4.17 0.93
C LEU A 23 9.18 4.37 0.94
N LEU A 24 9.97 3.30 1.05
CA LEU A 24 11.43 3.39 1.12
C LEU A 24 12.02 3.83 -0.23
N ASP A 25 12.90 4.83 -0.19
CA ASP A 25 13.64 5.30 -1.35
C ASP A 25 14.87 4.42 -1.58
N ASP A 26 15.31 4.35 -2.84
CA ASP A 26 16.56 3.70 -3.21
C ASP A 26 17.75 4.41 -2.54
N THR A 27 18.75 3.63 -2.12
CA THR A 27 20.03 4.11 -1.61
C THR A 27 21.17 3.40 -2.35
N ALA A 28 22.43 3.77 -2.08
CA ALA A 28 23.59 3.15 -2.73
C ALA A 28 23.65 1.62 -2.57
N ASN A 29 23.13 1.08 -1.46
CA ASN A 29 23.23 -0.34 -1.11
C ASN A 29 21.86 -1.04 -1.00
N PHE A 30 20.77 -0.37 -1.41
CA PHE A 30 19.41 -0.89 -1.29
C PHE A 30 18.52 -0.34 -2.39
N THR A 31 17.81 -1.22 -3.08
CA THR A 31 16.77 -0.83 -4.05
C THR A 31 15.41 -1.13 -3.45
N GLY A 32 14.61 -0.08 -3.28
CA GLY A 32 13.25 -0.17 -2.79
C GLY A 32 12.27 -0.64 -3.86
N GLU A 33 10.99 -0.48 -3.57
CA GLU A 33 9.92 -0.97 -4.45
C GLU A 33 9.47 0.07 -5.47
N LYS A 34 9.83 1.35 -5.29
CA LYS A 34 9.35 2.45 -6.15
C LYS A 34 9.77 2.31 -7.61
N THR A 35 10.88 1.62 -7.86
CA THR A 35 11.42 1.36 -9.20
C THR A 35 10.89 0.08 -9.84
N ALA A 36 10.06 -0.72 -9.14
CA ALA A 36 9.38 -1.88 -9.70
C ALA A 36 8.50 -1.50 -10.89
N GLY A 37 8.36 -2.38 -11.89
CA GLY A 37 7.54 -2.16 -13.08
C GLY A 37 6.11 -1.68 -12.78
N PRO A 38 5.39 -2.29 -11.82
CA PRO A 38 4.04 -1.85 -11.44
C PRO A 38 3.99 -0.48 -10.73
N ASN A 39 5.12 -0.01 -10.18
CA ASN A 39 5.20 1.17 -9.32
C ASN A 39 5.78 2.38 -10.05
N LYS A 40 6.83 2.16 -10.83
CA LYS A 40 7.60 3.19 -11.52
C LYS A 40 6.72 3.99 -12.46
N ASN A 41 6.79 5.31 -12.37
CA ASN A 41 5.95 6.25 -13.13
C ASN A 41 4.43 6.03 -12.97
N SER A 42 4.02 5.32 -11.91
CA SER A 42 2.64 4.88 -11.73
C SER A 42 2.10 5.27 -10.35
N LEU A 43 2.75 4.84 -9.27
CA LEU A 43 2.38 5.22 -7.90
C LEU A 43 2.65 6.71 -7.65
N ARG A 44 1.76 7.33 -6.86
CA ARG A 44 1.79 8.76 -6.49
C ARG A 44 1.31 8.92 -5.05
N GLY A 45 1.51 10.11 -4.48
CA GLY A 45 1.03 10.43 -3.12
C GLY A 45 2.06 10.24 -2.02
N PHE A 46 3.30 9.85 -2.33
CA PHE A 46 4.40 9.75 -1.36
C PHE A 46 4.63 11.04 -0.57
N ASN A 47 4.52 12.20 -1.24
CA ASN A 47 4.65 13.51 -0.62
C ASN A 47 3.55 13.78 0.43
N VAL A 48 2.33 13.30 0.20
CA VAL A 48 1.22 13.43 1.15
C VAL A 48 1.51 12.61 2.41
N ILE A 49 1.98 11.37 2.25
CA ILE A 49 2.36 10.52 3.38
C ILE A 49 3.51 11.13 4.18
N ASN A 50 4.52 11.68 3.51
CA ASN A 50 5.64 12.36 4.15
C ASN A 50 5.19 13.62 4.92
N ALA A 51 4.27 14.40 4.34
CA ALA A 51 3.69 15.58 4.99
C ALA A 51 2.88 15.21 6.24
N ILE A 52 2.16 14.08 6.24
CA ILE A 52 1.46 13.57 7.42
C ILE A 52 2.46 13.09 8.49
N LYS A 53 3.57 12.47 8.08
CA LYS A 53 4.58 11.93 9.01
C LYS A 53 5.39 13.01 9.72
N ALA A 54 5.65 14.16 9.08
CA ALA A 54 6.55 15.19 9.61
C ALA A 54 6.10 15.79 10.98
N PRO A 55 4.83 16.19 11.19
CA PRO A 55 4.37 16.74 12.47
C PRO A 55 4.24 15.69 13.59
N VAL A 56 4.06 14.42 13.22
CA VAL A 56 3.82 13.31 14.16
C VAL A 56 5.10 12.90 14.91
N LYS A 57 6.29 13.28 14.41
CA LYS A 57 7.60 13.04 15.05
C LYS A 57 7.97 14.03 16.16
N SER A 58 7.06 14.89 16.62
CA SER A 58 7.31 15.82 17.72
C SER A 58 7.63 15.05 19.02
N PRO A 59 8.60 15.50 19.84
CA PRO A 59 9.15 14.73 20.98
C PRO A 59 8.15 14.31 22.08
N CYS A 60 6.92 14.81 22.05
CA CYS A 60 5.86 14.49 23.02
C CYS A 60 4.65 13.75 22.41
N ARG A 61 4.74 13.24 21.17
CA ARG A 61 3.64 12.52 20.51
C ARG A 61 3.94 11.04 20.34
N VAL A 62 2.87 10.23 20.39
CA VAL A 62 2.89 8.80 20.08
C VAL A 62 3.51 8.60 18.70
N VAL A 63 4.48 7.70 18.60
CA VAL A 63 5.10 7.33 17.32
C VAL A 63 4.08 6.55 16.50
N VAL A 64 3.49 7.19 15.49
CA VAL A 64 2.62 6.52 14.52
C VAL A 64 3.49 5.88 13.44
N SER A 65 3.29 4.59 13.18
CA SER A 65 4.00 3.88 12.11
C SER A 65 3.59 4.41 10.73
N SER A 66 4.51 4.33 9.76
CA SER A 66 4.19 4.69 8.36
C SER A 66 3.09 3.81 7.77
N ALA A 67 3.00 2.55 8.19
CA ALA A 67 1.96 1.62 7.76
C ALA A 67 0.58 2.07 8.28
N ALA A 68 0.50 2.49 9.54
CA ALA A 68 -0.72 3.06 10.10
C ALA A 68 -1.16 4.32 9.37
N ILE A 69 -0.22 5.21 9.02
CA ILE A 69 -0.51 6.41 8.21
C ILE A 69 -1.08 6.01 6.85
N LEU A 70 -0.51 5.01 6.16
CA LEU A 70 -1.00 4.55 4.86
C LEU A 70 -2.43 4.04 4.94
N VAL A 71 -2.75 3.19 5.93
CA VAL A 71 -4.09 2.60 6.03
C VAL A 71 -5.14 3.68 6.35
N VAL A 72 -4.82 4.60 7.26
CA VAL A 72 -5.70 5.72 7.60
C VAL A 72 -5.88 6.66 6.42
N ALA A 73 -4.80 6.99 5.71
CA ALA A 73 -4.85 7.86 4.54
C ALA A 73 -5.65 7.25 3.39
N ALA A 74 -5.57 5.93 3.18
CA ALA A 74 -6.38 5.21 2.22
C ALA A 74 -7.88 5.23 2.60
N ARG A 75 -8.20 4.94 3.86
CA ARG A 75 -9.59 5.03 4.38
C ARG A 75 -10.16 6.43 4.18
N ASP A 76 -9.44 7.45 4.64
CA ASP A 76 -9.92 8.83 4.55
C ASP A 76 -10.05 9.28 3.09
N GLY A 77 -9.18 8.77 2.21
CA GLY A 77 -9.30 8.94 0.77
C GLY A 77 -10.62 8.41 0.20
N VAL A 78 -11.07 7.23 0.63
CA VAL A 78 -12.36 6.65 0.22
C VAL A 78 -13.54 7.43 0.77
N ILE A 79 -13.48 7.84 2.05
CA ILE A 79 -14.55 8.60 2.70
C ILE A 79 -14.78 9.94 2.00
N VAL A 80 -13.70 10.67 1.66
CA VAL A 80 -13.78 11.96 0.96
C VAL A 80 -14.42 11.83 -0.42
N LEU A 81 -14.30 10.66 -1.06
CA LEU A 81 -14.90 10.36 -2.35
C LEU A 81 -16.35 9.83 -2.25
N GLY A 82 -16.95 9.85 -1.06
CA GLY A 82 -18.33 9.41 -0.82
C GLY A 82 -18.48 7.92 -0.50
N GLY A 83 -17.37 7.20 -0.28
CA GLY A 83 -17.41 5.82 0.17
C GLY A 83 -17.84 5.66 1.63
N GLN A 84 -18.06 4.41 2.04
CA GLN A 84 -18.45 4.09 3.41
C GLN A 84 -17.35 4.40 4.42
N ARG A 85 -17.73 4.63 5.68
CA ARG A 85 -16.80 4.74 6.81
C ARG A 85 -16.61 3.37 7.44
N TRP A 86 -15.37 3.05 7.81
CA TRP A 86 -15.05 1.85 8.59
C TRP A 86 -13.92 2.11 9.57
N THR A 87 -13.86 1.30 10.63
CA THR A 87 -12.76 1.32 11.58
C THR A 87 -11.58 0.56 11.01
N VAL A 88 -10.39 1.16 11.07
CA VAL A 88 -9.15 0.51 10.68
C VAL A 88 -8.52 -0.11 11.93
N PRO A 89 -8.30 -1.45 11.97
CA PRO A 89 -7.57 -2.06 13.06
C PRO A 89 -6.13 -1.54 13.07
N TRP A 90 -5.62 -1.24 14.26
CA TRP A 90 -4.25 -0.79 14.45
C TRP A 90 -3.33 -2.00 14.49
N GLU A 91 -2.43 -2.12 13.51
CA GLU A 91 -1.40 -3.16 13.49
C GLU A 91 -0.02 -2.51 13.69
N GLU A 92 0.68 -2.93 14.75
CA GLU A 92 2.07 -2.59 14.98
C GLU A 92 2.95 -3.47 14.09
N GLY A 93 3.14 -3.04 12.84
CA GLY A 93 3.95 -3.78 11.88
C GLY A 93 5.45 -3.66 12.17
N THR A 94 6.11 -4.80 12.33
CA THR A 94 7.56 -4.91 12.13
C THR A 94 7.87 -4.71 10.64
N GLN A 95 9.05 -4.14 10.31
CA GLN A 95 9.43 -3.82 8.93
C GLN A 95 10.33 -4.92 8.33
N PRO A 96 9.79 -5.86 7.53
CA PRO A 96 10.59 -6.52 6.52
C PRO A 96 11.25 -5.48 5.59
N PRO A 97 12.44 -5.77 5.03
CA PRO A 97 13.01 -4.90 4.01
C PRO A 97 12.13 -4.90 2.75
N ALA A 98 12.02 -3.74 2.10
CA ALA A 98 11.34 -3.66 0.81
C ALA A 98 11.97 -4.60 -0.21
N SER A 99 11.17 -5.11 -1.13
CA SER A 99 11.61 -6.11 -2.09
C SER A 99 11.15 -5.77 -3.50
N LEU A 100 12.07 -5.21 -4.30
CA LEU A 100 11.88 -4.95 -5.72
C LEU A 100 11.37 -6.19 -6.47
N THR A 101 11.96 -7.35 -6.20
CA THR A 101 11.57 -8.63 -6.82
C THR A 101 10.15 -9.02 -6.43
N ALA A 102 9.78 -8.90 -5.15
CA ALA A 102 8.43 -9.20 -4.71
C ALA A 102 7.41 -8.22 -5.31
N ALA A 103 7.73 -6.93 -5.41
CA ALA A 103 6.87 -5.95 -6.07
C ALA A 103 6.66 -6.27 -7.56
N ASN A 104 7.70 -6.68 -8.29
CA ASN A 104 7.57 -7.08 -9.69
C ASN A 104 6.73 -8.35 -9.88
N ASN A 105 6.78 -9.29 -8.92
CA ASN A 105 6.19 -10.62 -9.10
C ASN A 105 4.82 -10.78 -8.45
N ARG A 106 4.50 -10.01 -7.41
CA ARG A 106 3.28 -10.23 -6.61
C ARG A 106 2.16 -9.26 -6.94
N ILE A 107 2.47 -8.07 -7.45
CA ILE A 107 1.44 -7.10 -7.83
C ILE A 107 0.78 -7.59 -9.13
N PRO A 108 -0.55 -7.78 -9.16
CA PRO A 108 -1.23 -8.29 -10.34
C PRO A 108 -1.06 -7.33 -11.53
N ALA A 109 -0.67 -7.88 -12.67
CA ALA A 109 -0.59 -7.11 -13.91
C ALA A 109 -2.00 -6.88 -14.50
N PRO A 110 -2.26 -5.74 -15.16
CA PRO A 110 -3.55 -5.47 -15.80
C PRO A 110 -3.86 -6.42 -16.98
N THR A 111 -2.85 -7.16 -17.45
CA THR A 111 -2.97 -8.13 -18.55
C THR A 111 -3.27 -9.56 -18.08
N LEU A 112 -3.38 -9.80 -16.76
CA LEU A 112 -3.75 -11.11 -16.24
C LEU A 112 -5.19 -11.46 -16.67
N ASN A 113 -5.37 -12.72 -17.10
CA ASN A 113 -6.71 -13.28 -17.26
C ASN A 113 -7.37 -13.52 -15.89
N LEU A 114 -8.66 -13.84 -15.90
CA LEU A 114 -9.43 -14.08 -14.67
C LEU A 114 -8.80 -15.14 -13.76
N GLY A 115 -8.29 -16.23 -14.33
CA GLY A 115 -7.61 -17.29 -13.56
C GLY A 115 -6.35 -16.77 -12.85
N GLY A 116 -5.55 -15.96 -13.55
CA GLY A 116 -4.37 -15.30 -12.98
C GLY A 116 -4.72 -14.33 -11.86
N LEU A 117 -5.80 -13.55 -12.01
CA LEU A 117 -6.29 -12.65 -10.96
C LEU A 117 -6.76 -13.42 -9.72
N ILE A 118 -7.54 -14.49 -9.91
CA ILE A 118 -7.99 -15.35 -8.81
C ILE A 118 -6.79 -15.93 -8.05
N ASN A 119 -5.78 -16.46 -8.77
CA ASN A 119 -4.58 -17.01 -8.15
C ASN A 119 -3.75 -15.96 -7.41
N SER A 120 -3.68 -14.74 -7.94
CA SER A 120 -2.95 -13.65 -7.30
C SER A 120 -3.62 -13.24 -5.97
N PHE A 121 -4.93 -13.09 -5.96
CA PHE A 121 -5.69 -12.74 -4.76
C PHE A 121 -5.76 -13.89 -3.74
N SER A 122 -5.86 -15.14 -4.19
CA SER A 122 -5.83 -16.30 -3.31
C SER A 122 -4.48 -16.46 -2.60
N SER A 123 -3.37 -16.07 -3.24
CA SER A 123 -2.05 -16.02 -2.59
C SER A 123 -1.97 -15.03 -1.41
N LYS A 124 -2.95 -14.12 -1.31
CA LYS A 124 -3.12 -13.15 -0.22
C LYS A 124 -4.23 -13.54 0.76
N GLY A 125 -4.80 -14.73 0.63
CA GLY A 125 -5.89 -15.23 1.48
C GLY A 125 -7.26 -14.67 1.11
N PHE A 126 -7.42 -14.01 -0.05
CA PHE A 126 -8.73 -13.55 -0.50
C PHE A 126 -9.43 -14.63 -1.34
N ALA A 127 -10.72 -14.83 -1.07
CA ALA A 127 -11.60 -15.56 -1.97
C ALA A 127 -12.00 -14.68 -3.18
N THR A 128 -12.65 -15.28 -4.19
CA THR A 128 -13.04 -14.60 -5.44
C THR A 128 -13.92 -13.38 -5.22
N ASN A 129 -14.79 -13.39 -4.19
CA ASN A 129 -15.58 -12.23 -3.79
C ASN A 129 -14.70 -11.05 -3.34
N GLY A 130 -13.54 -11.32 -2.72
CA GLY A 130 -12.55 -10.33 -2.34
C GLY A 130 -11.89 -9.69 -3.56
N LEU A 131 -11.54 -10.48 -4.58
CA LEU A 131 -11.08 -9.96 -5.87
C LEU A 131 -12.12 -9.01 -6.48
N VAL A 132 -13.37 -9.44 -6.59
CA VAL A 132 -14.44 -8.62 -7.19
C VAL A 132 -14.65 -7.31 -6.41
N SER A 133 -14.71 -7.39 -5.08
CA SER A 133 -14.94 -6.22 -4.22
C SER A 133 -13.79 -5.21 -4.30
N LEU A 134 -12.54 -5.70 -4.33
CA LEU A 134 -11.35 -4.84 -4.40
C LEU A 134 -11.06 -4.33 -5.82
N SER A 135 -11.62 -4.95 -6.87
CA SER A 135 -11.50 -4.46 -8.24
C SER A 135 -12.36 -3.22 -8.53
N GLY A 136 -13.34 -2.91 -7.67
CA GLY A 136 -14.20 -1.72 -7.83
C GLY A 136 -13.60 -0.42 -7.29
N THR A 137 -12.28 -0.38 -7.10
CA THR A 137 -11.55 0.72 -6.45
C THR A 137 -10.90 1.71 -7.42
#